data_AF-A0A1V9X7G5-F1
#
_entry.id   AF-A0A1V9X7G5-F1
#
_cell.length_a   1.000
_cell.length_b   1.000
_cell.length_c   1.000
_cell.angle_alpha   90.00
_cell.angle_beta   90.00
_cell.angle_gamma   90.00
#
_symmetry.space_group_name_H-M   'P 1'
#
loop_
_entity.id
_entity.type
_entity.pdbx_description
1 polymer ?
#
loop_
_entity_poly.entity_id
_entity_poly.type
_entity_poly.pdbx_seq_one_letter_code
_entity_poly.pdbx_strand_id
1 'polypeptide(L)'
;MEASLVFTERLDAYSNVEPEASWTSDNSPPPDWPAEGSIEFLNYSTRCCPGLDFTLRDMNLKLNLNRKLASLLGQAPKNLR
;
A
#
# COMPACT_ATOMS: atom_id res chain seq x y z
N MET A 1 34.04 -22.36 -7.21
CA MET A 1 33.43 -21.91 -8.48
C MET A 1 31.91 -21.78 -8.34
N GLU A 2 31.25 -22.69 -7.62
CA GLU A 2 29.81 -22.65 -7.24
C GLU A 2 29.25 -21.28 -6.79
N ALA A 3 29.97 -20.55 -5.93
CA ALA A 3 29.48 -19.28 -5.39
C ALA A 3 29.22 -18.21 -6.46
N SER A 4 29.97 -18.22 -7.56
CA SER A 4 29.77 -17.29 -8.67
C SER A 4 28.50 -17.60 -9.46
N LEU A 5 28.15 -18.88 -9.57
CA LEU A 5 26.94 -19.34 -10.28
C LEU A 5 25.68 -19.02 -9.47
N VAL A 6 25.69 -19.30 -8.16
CA VAL A 6 24.59 -18.96 -7.24
C VAL A 6 24.34 -17.45 -7.19
N PHE A 7 25.41 -16.64 -7.29
CA PHE A 7 25.28 -15.18 -7.34
C PHE A 7 24.57 -14.71 -8.61
N THR A 8 24.93 -15.27 -9.77
CA THR A 8 24.28 -14.92 -11.04
C THR A 8 22.80 -15.31 -11.07
N GLU A 9 22.42 -16.46 -10.52
CA GLU A 9 21.01 -16.88 -10.44
C GLU A 9 20.18 -15.95 -9.54
N ARG A 10 20.74 -15.48 -8.42
CA ARG A 10 20.07 -14.52 -7.54
C ARG A 10 19.92 -13.14 -8.17
N LEU A 11 20.93 -12.68 -8.92
CA LEU A 11 20.85 -11.42 -9.66
C LEU A 11 19.74 -11.46 -10.71
N ASP A 12 19.67 -12.56 -11.47
CA ASP A 12 18.60 -12.78 -12.45
C ASP A 12 17.22 -12.79 -11.77
N ALA A 13 17.10 -13.51 -10.65
CA ALA A 13 15.86 -13.56 -9.87
C ALA A 13 15.41 -12.18 -9.38
N TYR A 14 16.32 -11.31 -8.92
CA TYR A 14 15.98 -9.94 -8.51
C TYR A 14 15.65 -9.03 -9.69
N SER A 15 16.29 -9.23 -10.84
CA SER A 15 16.01 -8.45 -12.06
C SER A 15 14.62 -8.76 -12.64
N ASN A 16 14.07 -9.94 -12.37
CA ASN A 16 12.80 -10.40 -12.91
C ASN A 16 11.60 -10.20 -11.97
N VAL A 17 11.78 -9.49 -10.84
CA VAL A 17 10.68 -9.12 -9.94
C VAL A 17 9.82 -8.04 -10.58
N GLU A 18 8.50 -8.12 -10.42
CA GLU A 18 7.59 -7.04 -10.83
C GLU A 18 7.95 -5.74 -10.08
N PRO A 19 8.33 -4.67 -10.79
CA PRO A 19 8.72 -3.42 -10.16
C PRO A 19 7.49 -2.68 -9.60
N GLU A 20 7.72 -1.84 -8.59
CA GLU A 20 6.72 -0.91 -8.10
C GLU A 20 6.33 0.12 -9.18
N ALA A 21 5.21 0.81 -8.98
CA ALA A 21 4.79 1.89 -9.86
C ALA A 21 5.89 2.95 -9.99
N SER A 22 5.99 3.57 -11.17
CA SER A 22 6.98 4.61 -11.43
C SER A 22 6.86 5.76 -10.43
N TRP A 23 8.01 6.32 -10.04
CA TRP A 23 8.07 7.44 -9.10
C TRP A 23 7.31 8.69 -9.57
N THR A 24 7.28 8.92 -10.88
CA THR A 24 6.59 10.03 -11.52
C THR A 24 5.38 9.52 -12.28
N SER A 25 4.27 10.26 -12.18
CA SER A 25 3.04 10.01 -12.93
C SER A 25 2.81 11.15 -13.92
N ASP A 26 2.30 10.83 -15.11
CA ASP A 26 1.84 11.81 -16.09
C ASP A 26 0.66 12.63 -15.55
N ASN A 27 -0.10 12.06 -14.61
CA ASN A 27 -1.19 12.72 -13.90
C ASN A 27 -0.70 13.34 -12.58
N SER A 28 0.26 14.26 -12.68
CA SER A 28 0.72 15.01 -11.51
C SER A 28 -0.38 15.96 -11.05
N PRO A 29 -0.64 16.07 -9.72
CA PRO A 29 -1.61 17.03 -9.23
C PRO A 29 -1.14 18.48 -9.50
N PRO A 30 -2.06 19.46 -9.54
CA PRO A 30 -1.71 20.85 -9.74
C PRO A 30 -0.82 21.39 -8.61
N PRO A 31 -0.08 22.49 -8.82
CA PRO A 31 0.84 23.06 -7.81
C PRO A 31 0.18 23.41 -6.48
N ASP A 32 -1.11 23.75 -6.51
CA ASP A 32 -1.89 24.12 -5.33
C ASP A 32 -2.48 22.90 -4.59
N TRP A 33 -2.16 21.68 -5.03
CA TRP A 33 -2.56 20.46 -4.33
C TRP A 33 -1.64 20.22 -3.12
N PRO A 34 -2.19 19.84 -1.95
CA PRO A 34 -3.61 19.70 -1.66
C PRO A 34 -4.17 21.06 -1.23
N ALA A 35 -5.26 21.51 -1.87
CA ALA A 35 -5.92 22.76 -1.48
C ALA A 35 -6.60 22.65 -0.10
N GLU A 36 -7.08 21.45 0.23
CA GLU A 36 -7.69 21.12 1.51
C GLU A 36 -7.13 19.78 2.03
N GLY A 37 -6.78 19.72 3.31
CA GLY A 37 -6.33 18.51 4.00
C GLY A 37 -7.48 17.57 4.36
N SER A 38 -8.31 17.19 3.39
CA SER A 38 -9.39 16.21 3.55
C SER A 38 -9.02 14.87 2.94
N ILE A 39 -9.42 13.78 3.59
CA ILE A 39 -9.19 12.40 3.10
C ILE A 39 -10.51 11.65 3.10
N GLU A 40 -10.81 10.94 2.01
CA GLU A 40 -12.02 10.13 1.89
C GLU A 40 -11.66 8.73 1.38
N PHE A 41 -12.11 7.71 2.12
CA PHE A 41 -12.10 6.32 1.70
C PHE A 41 -13.53 5.99 1.26
N LEU A 42 -13.68 5.51 0.01
CA LEU A 42 -14.95 5.10 -0.57
C LEU A 42 -14.85 3.64 -0.99
N ASN A 43 -15.59 2.76 -0.32
CA ASN A 43 -15.56 1.31 -0.54
C ASN A 43 -14.14 0.72 -0.62
N TYR A 44 -13.23 1.23 0.21
CA TYR A 44 -11.82 0.85 0.14
C TYR A 44 -11.61 -0.56 0.71
N SER A 45 -10.94 -1.42 -0.06
CA SER A 45 -10.57 -2.77 0.33
C SER A 45 -9.12 -3.06 -0.05
N THR A 46 -8.38 -3.74 0.83
CA THR A 46 -6.98 -4.11 0.56
C THR A 46 -6.61 -5.45 1.18
N ARG A 47 -5.63 -6.13 0.57
CA ARG A 47 -5.08 -7.42 0.98
C ARG A 47 -3.56 -7.36 0.97
N CYS A 48 -2.93 -8.03 1.93
CA CYS A 48 -1.47 -8.04 2.06
C CYS A 48 -0.78 -8.75 0.88
N CYS A 49 -1.35 -9.87 0.42
CA CYS A 49 -0.81 -10.65 -0.70
C CYS A 49 -1.90 -11.00 -1.72
N PRO A 50 -1.54 -11.13 -3.01
CA PRO A 50 -2.43 -11.71 -4.01
C PRO A 50 -2.93 -13.10 -3.58
N GLY A 51 -4.18 -13.42 -3.90
CA GLY A 51 -4.79 -14.71 -3.57
C GLY A 51 -5.21 -14.88 -2.11
N LEU A 52 -4.88 -13.94 -1.21
CA LEU A 52 -5.45 -13.89 0.14
C LEU A 52 -6.75 -13.09 0.17
N ASP A 53 -7.52 -13.36 1.21
CA ASP A 53 -8.70 -12.63 1.61
C ASP A 53 -8.37 -11.17 1.98
N PHE A 54 -9.33 -10.27 1.75
CA PHE A 54 -9.19 -8.87 2.12
C PHE A 54 -9.04 -8.68 3.63
N THR A 55 -7.97 -7.98 4.01
CA THR A 55 -7.67 -7.61 5.40
C THR A 55 -8.52 -6.41 5.83
N LEU A 56 -8.74 -5.46 4.93
CA LEU A 56 -9.71 -4.38 5.08
C LEU A 56 -10.77 -4.53 3.98
N ARG A 57 -12.05 -4.44 4.35
CA ARG A 57 -13.19 -4.63 3.45
C ARG A 57 -14.15 -3.47 3.55
N ASP A 58 -14.58 -2.96 2.41
CA ASP A 58 -15.68 -2.00 2.23
C ASP A 58 -15.61 -0.80 3.18
N MET A 59 -14.41 -0.27 3.42
CA MET A 59 -14.22 0.85 4.32
C MET A 59 -14.69 2.16 3.69
N ASN A 60 -15.62 2.82 4.39
CA ASN A 60 -16.10 4.15 4.07
C ASN A 60 -15.79 5.10 5.24
N LEU A 61 -14.91 6.08 5.01
CA LEU A 61 -14.45 7.01 6.03
C LEU A 61 -14.18 8.38 5.41
N LYS A 62 -14.65 9.45 6.04
CA LYS A 62 -14.34 10.83 5.63
C LYS A 62 -13.68 11.59 6.77
N LEU A 63 -12.52 12.15 6.49
CA LEU A 63 -11.75 13.02 7.37
C LEU A 63 -11.76 14.42 6.76
N ASN A 64 -12.36 15.36 7.47
CA ASN A 64 -12.43 16.75 7.05
C ASN A 64 -11.20 17.53 7.52
N LEU A 65 -10.93 18.66 6.86
CA LEU A 65 -9.89 19.60 7.25
C LEU A 65 -9.96 19.97 8.75
N ASN A 66 -8.79 20.22 9.34
CA ASN A 66 -8.62 20.67 10.73
C ASN A 66 -9.20 19.72 11.79
N ARG A 67 -9.48 18.46 11.44
CA ARG A 67 -9.81 17.43 12.42
C ARG A 67 -8.59 16.60 12.77
N LYS A 68 -8.28 16.58 14.07
CA LYS A 68 -7.34 15.62 14.63
C LYS A 68 -8.07 14.30 14.88
N LEU A 69 -7.50 13.21 14.39
CA LEU A 69 -7.89 11.87 14.83
C LEU A 69 -7.41 11.64 16.26
N ALA A 70 -8.33 11.22 17.13
CA ALA A 70 -8.01 11.00 18.54
C ALA A 70 -7.20 9.72 18.75
N SER A 71 -7.65 8.61 18.16
CA SER A 71 -6.96 7.32 18.18
C SER A 71 -7.58 6.35 17.18
N LEU A 72 -6.78 5.38 16.72
CA LEU A 72 -7.26 4.19 16.02
C LEU A 72 -7.31 3.05 17.03
N LEU A 73 -8.48 2.42 17.16
CA LEU A 73 -8.68 1.29 18.06
C LEU A 73 -8.91 0.04 17.22
N GLY A 74 -8.20 -1.04 17.54
CA GLY A 74 -8.32 -2.33 16.88
C GLY A 74 -8.24 -3.44 17.91
N GLN A 75 -8.97 -4.53 17.66
CA GLN A 75 -8.81 -5.77 18.40
C GLN A 75 -7.89 -6.70 17.63
N ALA A 76 -7.08 -7.49 18.35
CA ALA A 76 -6.27 -8.52 17.71
C ALA A 76 -7.18 -9.53 16.99
N PRO A 77 -6.83 -9.95 15.76
CA PRO A 77 -7.61 -10.94 15.04
C PRO A 77 -7.64 -12.26 15.83
N LYS A 78 -8.84 -12.79 16.07
CA LYS A 78 -9.07 -14.00 16.87
C LYS A 78 -8.52 -15.29 16.23
N ASN A 79 -7.99 -15.22 15.01
CA ASN A 79 -7.60 -16.36 14.18
C ASN A 79 -6.10 -16.41 13.84
N LEU A 80 -5.23 -15.78 14.64
CA LEU A 80 -3.79 -16.04 14.55
C LEU A 80 -3.52 -17.41 15.21
N ARG A 81 -3.41 -18.48 14.41
CA ARG A 81 -2.81 -19.75 14.83
C ARG A 81 -1.32 -19.72 14.56
#